data_AF-A0A921JY03-F1
#
_entry.id   AF-A0A921JY03-F1
#
_cell.length_a   1.000
_cell.length_b   1.000
_cell.length_c   1.000
_cell.angle_alpha   90.00
_cell.angle_beta   90.00
_cell.angle_gamma   90.00
#
_symmetry.space_group_name_H-M   'P 1'
#
loop_
_entity.id
_entity.type
_entity.pdbx_description
1 polymer ?
#
loop_
_entity_poly.entity_id
_entity_poly.type
_entity_poly.pdbx_seq_one_letter_code
_entity_poly.pdbx_strand_id
1 'polypeptide(L)'
;TGAFDHYFHLFLPPQDVLYSFVKVLIFAFALVMIHCFYGYTASGGPAGVGVAVGRAVRTAIVVVTILNFFIGLAIWGTSTSVRIAG
;
A
#
# COMPACT_ATOMS: atom_id res chain seq x y z
N THR A 1 -11.27 -12.60 30.98
CA THR A 1 -11.30 -12.46 29.50
C THR A 1 -12.75 -12.62 29.06
N GLY A 2 -13.44 -11.49 28.88
CA GLY A 2 -14.86 -11.46 28.51
C GLY A 2 -15.08 -11.60 27.00
N ALA A 3 -16.35 -11.59 26.59
CA ALA A 3 -16.73 -11.67 25.17
C ALA A 3 -16.03 -10.60 24.30
N PHE A 4 -15.85 -9.38 24.82
CA PHE A 4 -15.15 -8.30 24.11
C PHE A 4 -13.72 -8.66 23.71
N ASP A 5 -12.88 -9.14 24.63
CA ASP A 5 -11.51 -9.57 24.32
C ASP A 5 -11.49 -10.69 23.27
N HIS A 6 -12.45 -11.63 23.36
CA HIS A 6 -12.54 -12.74 22.42
C HIS A 6 -12.85 -12.25 21.00
N TYR A 7 -13.83 -11.37 20.83
CA TYR A 7 -14.13 -10.76 19.52
C TYR A 7 -13.03 -9.81 19.05
N PHE A 8 -12.38 -9.09 19.96
CA PHE A 8 -11.29 -8.18 19.64
C PHE A 8 -10.10 -8.91 19.00
N HIS A 9 -9.71 -10.06 19.55
CA HIS A 9 -8.65 -10.89 18.96
C HIS A 9 -9.09 -11.64 17.69
N LEU A 10 -10.39 -11.87 17.51
CA LEU A 10 -10.94 -12.51 16.31
C LEU A 10 -11.00 -11.54 15.12
N PHE A 11 -11.42 -10.29 15.36
CA PHE A 11 -11.57 -9.25 14.33
C PHE A 11 -10.31 -8.42 14.11
N LEU A 12 -9.43 -8.36 15.11
CA LEU A 12 -8.15 -7.65 15.03
C LEU A 12 -7.00 -8.56 15.49
N PRO A 13 -6.69 -9.64 14.74
CA PRO A 13 -5.52 -10.44 15.02
C PRO A 13 -4.26 -9.54 15.05
N PRO A 14 -3.45 -9.55 16.11
CA PRO A 14 -2.28 -8.67 16.22
C PRO A 14 -1.28 -8.88 15.08
N GLN A 15 -1.28 -10.06 14.47
CA GLN A 15 -0.52 -10.37 13.25
C GLN A 15 -0.94 -9.50 12.04
N ASP A 16 -2.24 -9.30 11.82
CA ASP A 16 -2.75 -8.52 10.67
C ASP A 16 -2.44 -7.04 10.82
N VAL A 17 -2.39 -6.56 12.08
CA VAL A 17 -1.95 -5.20 12.42
C VAL A 17 -0.48 -5.01 12.05
N LEU A 18 0.38 -5.97 12.42
CA LEU A 18 1.81 -5.90 12.10
C LEU A 18 2.06 -5.96 10.58
N TYR A 19 1.36 -6.85 9.86
CA TYR A 19 1.42 -6.93 8.41
C TYR A 19 0.96 -5.64 7.72
N SER A 20 -0.11 -5.02 8.22
CA SER A 20 -0.60 -3.73 7.72
C SER A 20 0.40 -2.60 7.97
N PHE A 21 1.09 -2.61 9.12
CA PHE A 21 2.13 -1.63 9.44
C PHE A 21 3.32 -1.72 8.47
N VAL A 22 3.84 -2.93 8.26
CA VAL A 22 4.93 -3.18 7.28
C VAL A 22 4.49 -2.78 5.88
N LYS A 23 3.27 -3.13 5.46
CA LYS A 23 2.72 -2.75 4.15
C LYS A 23 2.71 -1.23 3.94
N VAL A 24 2.29 -0.46 4.94
CA VAL A 24 2.29 1.02 4.87
C VAL A 24 3.70 1.59 4.79
N LEU A 25 4.68 1.04 5.49
CA LEU A 25 6.08 1.49 5.39
C LEU A 25 6.63 1.32 3.97
N ILE A 26 6.34 0.19 3.32
CA ILE A 26 6.76 -0.06 1.93
C ILE A 26 6.09 0.94 0.99
N PHE A 27 4.79 1.22 1.17
CA PHE A 27 4.07 2.20 0.36
C PHE A 27 4.63 3.61 0.53
N ALA A 28 4.88 4.02 1.77
CA ALA A 28 5.44 5.33 2.07
C ALA A 28 6.83 5.49 1.42
N PHE A 29 7.68 4.49 1.52
CA PHE A 29 9.01 4.51 0.89
C PHE A 29 8.93 4.63 -0.64
N ALA A 30 8.08 3.82 -1.29
CA ALA A 30 7.89 3.89 -2.74
C ALA A 30 7.33 5.25 -3.18
N LEU A 31 6.33 5.78 -2.46
CA LEU A 31 5.74 7.08 -2.73
C LEU A 31 6.78 8.20 -2.62
N VAL A 32 7.56 8.24 -1.54
CA VAL A 32 8.59 9.26 -1.35
C VAL A 32 9.61 9.22 -2.48
N MET A 33 10.12 8.04 -2.84
CA MET A 33 11.09 7.93 -3.94
C MET A 33 10.53 8.43 -5.28
N ILE A 34 9.28 8.10 -5.61
CA ILE A 34 8.63 8.54 -6.86
C ILE A 34 8.49 10.07 -6.86
N HIS A 35 7.96 10.65 -5.78
CA HIS A 35 7.74 12.09 -5.71
C HIS A 35 9.05 12.87 -5.68
N CYS A 36 10.07 12.38 -4.96
CA CYS A 36 11.40 12.97 -4.96
C CYS A 36 12.05 12.91 -6.34
N PHE A 37 11.90 11.80 -7.08
CA PHE A 37 12.45 11.68 -8.42
C PHE A 37 11.83 12.69 -9.41
N TYR A 38 10.49 12.77 -9.46
CA TYR A 38 9.82 13.73 -10.32
C TYR A 38 9.98 15.18 -9.84
N GLY A 39 10.12 15.40 -8.53
CA GLY A 39 10.41 16.72 -7.96
C GLY A 39 11.82 17.20 -8.27
N TYR A 40 12.82 16.33 -8.18
CA TYR A 40 14.22 16.65 -8.48
C TYR A 40 14.45 16.91 -9.98
N THR A 41 13.71 16.20 -10.84
CA THR A 41 13.79 16.36 -12.31
C THR A 41 12.86 17.46 -12.84
N ALA A 42 12.16 18.19 -11.98
CA ALA A 42 11.25 19.25 -12.41
C ALA A 42 12.03 20.48 -12.92
N SER A 43 11.60 21.03 -14.04
CA SER A 43 12.19 22.21 -14.68
C SER A 43 11.12 23.06 -15.35
N GLY A 44 11.41 24.33 -15.63
CA GLY A 44 10.50 25.22 -16.38
C GLY A 44 9.58 26.09 -15.52
N GLY A 45 10.01 26.44 -14.31
CA GLY A 45 9.26 27.34 -13.43
C GLY A 45 7.98 26.72 -12.83
N PRO A 46 7.06 27.54 -12.30
CA PRO A 46 5.89 27.05 -11.55
C PRO A 46 4.97 26.13 -12.35
N ALA A 47 4.78 26.41 -13.65
CA ALA A 47 3.98 25.58 -14.53
C ALA A 47 4.61 24.20 -14.78
N GLY A 48 5.94 24.15 -14.95
CA GLY A 48 6.68 22.91 -15.14
C GLY A 48 6.64 21.99 -13.90
N VAL A 49 6.70 22.59 -12.70
CA VAL A 49 6.54 21.86 -11.44
C VAL A 49 5.14 21.24 -11.35
N GLY A 50 4.08 21.96 -11.73
CA GLY A 50 2.72 21.41 -11.76
C GLY A 50 2.57 20.20 -12.69
N VAL A 51 3.19 20.23 -13.87
CA VAL A 51 3.21 19.10 -14.80
C VAL A 51 4.00 17.92 -14.24
N ALA A 52 5.16 18.17 -13.61
CA ALA A 52 5.98 17.13 -12.97
C ALA A 52 5.23 16.46 -11.82
N VAL A 53 4.54 17.23 -10.98
CA VAL A 53 3.68 16.72 -9.89
C VAL A 53 2.53 15.87 -10.45
N GLY A 54 1.85 16.36 -11.50
CA GLY A 54 0.78 15.59 -12.15
C GLY A 54 1.26 14.25 -12.71
N ARG A 55 2.48 14.20 -13.25
CA ARG A 55 3.11 12.94 -13.69
C ARG A 55 3.46 12.05 -12.50
N ALA A 56 4.04 12.62 -11.44
CA ALA A 56 4.41 11.89 -10.23
C ALA A 56 3.21 11.18 -9.59
N VAL A 57 2.09 11.90 -9.41
CA VAL A 57 0.87 11.36 -8.79
C VAL A 57 0.28 10.22 -9.62
N ARG A 58 0.23 10.36 -10.95
CA ARG A 58 -0.25 9.28 -11.83
C ARG A 58 0.62 8.03 -11.72
N THR A 59 1.94 8.17 -11.75
CA THR A 59 2.87 7.05 -11.59
C THR A 59 2.73 6.41 -10.20
N ALA A 60 2.64 7.23 -9.16
CA ALA A 60 2.50 6.80 -7.77
C ALA A 60 1.24 5.95 -7.54
N ILE A 61 0.08 6.36 -8.07
CA ILE A 61 -1.17 5.60 -7.94
C ILE A 61 -1.05 4.22 -8.60
N VAL A 62 -0.48 4.15 -9.81
CA VAL A 62 -0.30 2.87 -10.53
C VAL A 62 0.65 1.96 -9.75
N VAL A 63 1.80 2.46 -9.30
CA VAL A 63 2.78 1.68 -8.54
C VAL A 63 2.19 1.17 -7.23
N VAL A 64 1.52 2.02 -6.46
CA VAL A 64 0.90 1.61 -5.18
C VAL A 64 -0.22 0.60 -5.41
N THR A 65 -1.02 0.74 -6.46
CA THR A 65 -2.08 -0.23 -6.78
C THR A 65 -1.51 -1.61 -7.08
N ILE A 66 -0.46 -1.67 -7.92
CA ILE A 66 0.23 -2.92 -8.25
C ILE A 66 0.86 -3.53 -7.00
N LEU A 67 1.57 -2.73 -6.22
CA LEU A 67 2.23 -3.16 -4.99
C LEU A 67 1.21 -3.65 -3.95
N ASN A 68 0.06 -3.00 -3.85
CA ASN A 68 -1.04 -3.41 -3.00
C ASN A 68 -1.60 -4.78 -3.40
N PHE A 69 -1.77 -5.02 -4.69
CA PHE A 69 -2.23 -6.32 -5.18
C PHE A 69 -1.24 -7.43 -4.81
N PHE A 70 0.06 -7.24 -5.11
CA PHE A 70 1.06 -8.27 -4.83
C PHE A 70 1.28 -8.52 -3.33
N ILE A 71 1.37 -7.47 -2.51
CA ILE A 71 1.51 -7.64 -1.06
C ILE A 71 0.23 -8.25 -0.48
N GLY A 72 -0.93 -7.81 -0.96
CA GLY A 72 -2.22 -8.38 -0.56
C GLY A 72 -2.29 -9.88 -0.84
N LEU A 73 -1.89 -10.29 -2.04
CA LEU A 73 -1.81 -11.69 -2.45
C LEU A 73 -0.76 -12.47 -1.65
N ALA A 74 0.40 -11.87 -1.36
CA ALA A 74 1.47 -12.55 -0.62
C ALA A 74 1.08 -12.81 0.84
N ILE A 75 0.39 -11.87 1.50
CA ILE A 75 0.03 -11.97 2.92
C ILE A 75 -1.27 -12.75 3.12
N TRP A 76 -2.29 -12.49 2.30
CA TRP A 76 -3.64 -13.05 2.48
C TRP A 76 -4.10 -13.94 1.31
N GLY A 77 -3.36 -14.00 0.20
CA GLY A 77 -3.75 -14.77 -0.98
C GLY A 77 -3.50 -16.27 -0.88
N THR A 78 -2.67 -16.74 0.05
CA THR A 78 -2.43 -18.18 0.28
C THR A 78 -3.41 -18.81 1.27
N SER A 79 -4.26 -18.00 1.91
CA SER A 79 -5.33 -18.47 2.79
C SER A 79 -6.45 -19.05 1.92
N THR A 80 -6.34 -20.34 1.59
CA THR A 80 -7.33 -21.10 0.82
C THR A 80 -8.68 -21.16 1.54
N SER A 81 -9.49 -20.10 1.42
CA SER A 81 -10.94 -20.11 1.66
C SER A 81 -11.73 -20.24 0.34
N VAL A 82 -11.10 -20.78 -0.70
CA VAL A 82 -11.79 -21.12 -1.94
C VAL A 82 -11.48 -22.58 -2.26
N ARG A 83 -12.28 -23.48 -1.69
CA ARG A 83 -12.48 -24.82 -2.24
C ARG A 83 -13.40 -24.67 -3.46
N ILE A 84 -12.84 -24.53 -4.66
CA ILE A 84 -13.57 -24.85 -5.90
C ILE A 84 -13.43 -26.36 -6.10
N ALA A 85 -14.17 -27.14 -5.29
CA ALA A 85 -14.48 -28.56 -5.48
C ALA A 85 -15.39 -29.01 -4.33
N GLY A 86 -16.69 -29.08 -4.63
CA GLY A 86 -17.76 -29.54 -3.72
C GLY A 86 -18.79 -28.46 -3.46
#